data_AF-A0A453BWD2-F1
#
_entry.id   AF-A0A453BWD2-F1
#
_cell.length_a   1.000
_cell.length_b   1.000
_cell.length_c   1.000
_cell.angle_alpha   90.00
_cell.angle_beta   90.00
_cell.angle_gamma   90.00
#
_symmetry.space_group_name_H-M   'P 1'
#
loop_
_entity.id
_entity.type
_entity.pdbx_description
1 polymer ?
#
loop_
_entity_poly.entity_id
_entity_poly.type
_entity_poly.pdbx_seq_one_letter_code
_entity_poly.pdbx_strand_id
1 'polypeptide(L)'
;MTIVMLLVWKKNIIFILLFYVVFSSIEWIYLSSILSKFIQGGYLPFCFALVLMALMVTWHYVHVMKYWYELDHIVPIDEVTALLEKHNVQRIPGVGILYSELVQGIPPVFLRLVEKIPSVHSIFLFMSIKHLPIPHVAPVERFVFRQVGPREHRMFRCVARYGYSDGVEDSGQFARFLAERLKMFIEDENAFAVEKPENEDTDSPSGVSEGQTKPRKSARSVHSEEVIEPPMNNHVGRISSYSLQTIEEEKQLIDAEMKRGVVYLMGSANVIAGPESPTLKVVVVDYVYSFLRRNLAEGHKVLSIPKDQLLKVGITYEI
;
A
#
# COMPACT_ATOMS: atom_id res chain seq x y z
N MET A 1 -19.93 -12.40 -32.00
CA MET A 1 -20.83 -12.03 -33.11
C MET A 1 -22.26 -12.52 -32.92
N THR A 2 -22.49 -13.78 -32.54
CA THR A 2 -23.83 -14.32 -32.24
C THR A 2 -24.57 -13.55 -31.13
N ILE A 3 -23.89 -13.22 -30.03
CA ILE A 3 -24.45 -12.40 -28.93
C ILE A 3 -24.88 -11.00 -29.41
N VAL A 4 -24.11 -10.38 -30.31
CA VAL A 4 -24.42 -9.07 -30.89
C VAL A 4 -25.62 -9.15 -31.84
N MET A 5 -25.71 -10.20 -32.66
CA MET A 5 -26.87 -10.41 -33.54
C MET A 5 -28.17 -10.66 -32.77
N LEU A 6 -28.09 -11.30 -31.59
CA LEU A 6 -29.25 -11.58 -30.73
C LEU A 6 -29.69 -10.33 -29.95
N LEU A 7 -28.75 -9.62 -29.32
CA LEU A 7 -29.06 -8.48 -28.45
C LEU A 7 -29.25 -7.16 -29.20
N VAL A 8 -28.48 -6.92 -30.26
CA VAL A 8 -28.46 -5.61 -30.96
C VAL A 8 -29.35 -5.61 -32.20
N TRP A 9 -29.36 -6.70 -32.98
CA TRP A 9 -30.06 -6.73 -34.28
C TRP A 9 -31.47 -7.30 -34.25
N LYS A 10 -31.94 -7.86 -33.11
CA LYS A 10 -33.29 -8.43 -32.91
C LYS A 10 -33.83 -9.23 -34.11
N LYS A 11 -32.95 -9.97 -34.80
CA LYS A 11 -33.30 -10.69 -36.03
C LYS A 11 -33.93 -12.05 -35.68
N ASN A 12 -34.80 -12.58 -36.54
CA ASN A 12 -35.47 -13.87 -36.30
C ASN A 12 -34.46 -14.96 -35.91
N ILE A 13 -34.76 -15.70 -34.83
CA ILE A 13 -33.90 -16.73 -34.23
C ILE A 13 -33.41 -17.74 -35.27
N ILE A 14 -34.24 -18.06 -36.27
CA ILE A 14 -33.91 -19.00 -37.35
C ILE A 14 -32.69 -18.55 -38.17
N PHE A 15 -32.54 -17.24 -38.46
CA PHE A 15 -31.37 -16.74 -39.18
C PHE A 15 -30.10 -16.76 -38.33
N ILE A 16 -30.23 -16.55 -37.01
CA ILE A 16 -29.11 -16.62 -36.07
C ILE A 16 -28.62 -18.07 -35.97
N LEU A 17 -29.56 -19.01 -35.86
CA LEU A 17 -29.26 -20.45 -35.82
C LEU A 17 -28.59 -20.92 -37.12
N LEU A 18 -29.09 -20.50 -38.29
CA LEU A 18 -28.47 -20.82 -39.58
C LEU A 18 -27.02 -20.32 -39.64
N PHE A 19 -26.78 -19.07 -39.27
CA PHE A 19 -25.43 -18.49 -39.25
C PHE A 19 -24.51 -19.24 -38.28
N TYR A 20 -25.00 -19.54 -37.06
CA TYR A 20 -24.25 -20.30 -36.07
C TYR A 20 -23.86 -21.69 -36.58
N VAL A 21 -24.81 -22.42 -37.20
CA VAL A 21 -24.54 -23.75 -37.76
C VAL A 21 -23.46 -23.68 -38.83
N VAL A 22 -23.55 -22.76 -39.80
CA VAL A 22 -22.55 -22.61 -40.86
C VAL A 22 -21.17 -22.31 -40.28
N PHE A 23 -21.09 -21.36 -39.35
CA PHE A 23 -19.82 -20.99 -38.72
C PHE A 23 -19.23 -22.14 -37.90
N SER A 24 -20.04 -22.79 -37.06
CA SER A 24 -19.62 -23.96 -36.29
C SER A 24 -19.16 -25.11 -37.17
N SER A 25 -19.79 -25.36 -38.32
CA SER A 25 -19.33 -26.40 -39.25
C SER A 25 -17.92 -26.12 -39.79
N ILE A 26 -17.63 -24.86 -40.16
CA ILE A 26 -16.30 -24.47 -40.64
C ILE A 26 -15.26 -24.67 -39.54
N GLU A 27 -15.54 -24.20 -38.33
CA GLU A 27 -14.68 -24.39 -37.15
C GLU A 27 -14.46 -25.88 -36.84
N TRP A 28 -15.50 -26.71 -36.97
CA TRP A 28 -15.38 -28.15 -36.73
C TRP A 28 -14.48 -28.84 -37.75
N ILE A 29 -14.56 -28.45 -39.02
CA ILE A 29 -13.68 -28.96 -40.09
C ILE A 29 -12.22 -28.55 -39.81
N TYR A 30 -11.99 -27.29 -39.42
CA TYR A 30 -10.68 -26.81 -39.02
C TYR A 30 -10.13 -27.55 -37.80
N LEU A 31 -10.95 -27.69 -36.75
CA LEU A 31 -10.60 -28.42 -35.54
C LEU A 31 -10.23 -29.87 -35.88
N SER A 32 -11.05 -30.54 -36.69
CA SER A 32 -10.77 -31.91 -37.15
C SER A 32 -9.44 -31.98 -37.89
N SER A 33 -9.16 -31.04 -38.80
CA SER A 33 -7.89 -30.99 -39.53
C SER A 33 -6.68 -30.80 -38.61
N ILE A 34 -6.81 -29.99 -37.56
CA ILE A 34 -5.75 -29.76 -36.58
C ILE A 34 -5.59 -31.01 -35.69
N LEU A 35 -6.69 -31.63 -35.27
CA LEU A 35 -6.69 -32.82 -34.42
C LEU A 35 -6.09 -34.05 -35.13
N SER A 36 -6.27 -34.18 -36.45
CA SER A 36 -5.62 -35.25 -37.22
C SER A 36 -4.09 -35.15 -37.21
N LYS A 37 -3.55 -33.93 -37.22
CA LYS A 37 -2.09 -33.69 -37.10
C LYS A 37 -1.60 -33.63 -35.66
N PHE A 38 -2.50 -33.71 -34.67
CA PHE A 38 -2.14 -33.72 -33.26
C PHE A 38 -1.23 -34.91 -32.94
N ILE A 39 -1.57 -36.11 -33.42
CA ILE A 39 -0.78 -37.34 -33.22
C ILE A 39 0.60 -37.25 -33.90
N GLN A 40 0.74 -36.45 -34.97
CA GLN A 40 1.99 -36.28 -35.73
C GLN A 40 2.93 -35.21 -35.13
N GLY A 41 2.60 -34.63 -33.97
CA GLY A 41 3.45 -33.66 -33.27
C GLY A 41 2.75 -32.32 -32.94
N GLY A 42 1.49 -32.14 -33.34
CA GLY A 42 0.69 -30.96 -32.98
C GLY A 42 0.37 -30.83 -31.49
N TYR A 43 0.64 -31.87 -30.69
CA TYR A 43 0.47 -31.83 -29.22
C TYR A 43 1.53 -31.00 -28.50
N LEU A 44 2.72 -30.81 -29.09
CA LEU A 44 3.85 -30.17 -28.42
C LEU A 44 3.54 -28.71 -27.99
N PRO A 45 3.00 -27.82 -28.86
CA PRO A 45 2.67 -26.46 -28.45
C PRO A 45 1.53 -26.42 -27.41
N PHE A 46 0.59 -27.36 -27.50
CA PHE A 46 -0.49 -27.48 -26.52
C PHE A 46 0.02 -27.89 -25.14
N CYS A 47 0.91 -28.89 -25.07
CA CYS A 47 1.55 -29.29 -23.83
C CYS A 47 2.37 -28.14 -23.24
N PHE A 48 3.14 -27.41 -24.06
CA PHE A 48 3.91 -26.27 -23.60
C PHE A 48 3.02 -25.14 -23.06
N ALA A 49 1.92 -24.81 -23.77
CA ALA A 49 0.95 -23.83 -23.31
C ALA A 49 0.29 -24.24 -21.99
N LEU A 50 -0.04 -25.52 -21.82
CA LEU A 50 -0.62 -26.06 -20.58
C LEU A 50 0.37 -25.94 -19.42
N VAL A 51 1.64 -26.27 -19.64
CA VAL A 51 2.69 -26.09 -18.62
C VAL A 51 2.82 -24.63 -18.23
N LEU A 52 2.96 -23.72 -19.19
CA LEU A 52 3.05 -22.28 -18.90
C LEU A 52 1.81 -21.75 -18.18
N MET A 53 0.62 -22.19 -18.58
CA MET A 53 -0.64 -21.85 -17.92
C MET A 53 -0.60 -22.33 -16.46
N ALA A 54 -0.20 -23.58 -16.19
CA ALA A 54 -0.13 -24.12 -14.84
C ALA A 54 0.86 -23.34 -13.95
N LEU A 55 2.01 -22.94 -14.49
CA LEU A 55 2.98 -22.10 -13.76
C LEU A 55 2.38 -20.73 -13.43
N MET A 56 1.74 -20.08 -14.41
CA MET A 56 1.12 -18.76 -14.22
C MET A 56 -0.07 -18.82 -13.24
N VAL A 57 -0.92 -19.84 -13.33
CA VAL A 57 -2.04 -20.05 -12.41
C VAL A 57 -1.54 -20.30 -11.00
N THR A 58 -0.50 -21.12 -10.83
CA THR A 58 0.13 -21.36 -9.52
C THR A 58 0.70 -20.08 -8.94
N TRP A 59 1.44 -19.31 -9.74
CA TRP A 59 2.01 -18.03 -9.34
C TRP A 59 0.93 -17.04 -8.89
N HIS A 60 -0.08 -16.84 -9.74
CA HIS A 60 -1.20 -15.94 -9.45
C HIS A 60 -1.97 -16.39 -8.20
N TYR A 61 -2.27 -17.69 -8.08
CA TYR A 61 -2.99 -18.25 -6.93
C TYR A 61 -2.26 -17.96 -5.62
N VAL A 62 -0.97 -18.28 -5.52
CA VAL A 62 -0.20 -18.06 -4.29
C VAL A 62 -0.04 -16.57 -3.99
N HIS A 63 0.21 -15.74 -5.02
CA HIS A 63 0.33 -14.30 -4.85
C HIS A 63 -0.95 -13.67 -4.30
N VAL A 64 -2.11 -14.09 -4.82
CA VAL A 64 -3.42 -13.62 -4.34
C VAL A 64 -3.68 -14.09 -2.91
N MET A 65 -3.40 -15.37 -2.59
CA MET A 65 -3.56 -15.89 -1.22
C MET A 65 -2.66 -15.17 -0.21
N LYS A 66 -1.39 -14.92 -0.55
CA LYS A 66 -0.48 -14.12 0.26
C LYS A 66 -1.06 -12.72 0.53
N TYR A 67 -1.56 -12.05 -0.51
CA TYR A 67 -2.11 -10.71 -0.39
C TYR A 67 -3.33 -10.68 0.55
N TRP A 68 -4.27 -11.61 0.41
CA TRP A 68 -5.42 -11.70 1.31
C TRP A 68 -5.00 -12.01 2.75
N TYR A 69 -4.07 -12.96 2.94
CA TYR A 69 -3.55 -13.27 4.26
C TYR A 69 -2.93 -12.05 4.95
N GLU A 70 -2.14 -11.26 4.22
CA GLU A 70 -1.56 -10.03 4.76
C GLU A 70 -2.63 -8.97 5.08
N LEU A 71 -3.69 -8.88 4.29
CA LEU A 71 -4.80 -7.96 4.50
C LEU A 71 -5.64 -8.35 5.74
N ASP A 72 -5.87 -9.64 5.94
CA ASP A 72 -6.63 -10.14 7.08
C ASP A 72 -5.84 -10.00 8.41
N HIS A 73 -4.51 -10.07 8.33
CA HIS A 73 -3.60 -9.91 9.48
C HIS A 73 -2.96 -8.52 9.54
N ILE A 74 -3.71 -7.49 9.13
CA ILE A 74 -3.30 -6.11 9.35
C ILE A 74 -3.32 -5.81 10.85
N VAL A 75 -2.23 -5.25 11.35
CA VAL A 75 -2.11 -4.88 12.76
C VAL A 75 -2.70 -3.47 12.97
N PRO A 76 -3.65 -3.29 13.90
CA PRO A 76 -4.14 -1.98 14.30
C PRO A 76 -3.07 -1.19 15.04
N ILE A 77 -3.14 0.14 14.96
CA ILE A 77 -2.13 1.04 15.54
C ILE A 77 -2.05 0.86 17.07
N ASP A 78 -3.18 0.61 17.72
CA ASP A 78 -3.28 0.47 19.18
C ASP A 78 -2.50 -0.74 19.72
N GLU A 79 -2.45 -1.83 18.95
CA GLU A 79 -1.67 -3.02 19.30
C GLU A 79 -0.17 -2.75 19.18
N VAL A 80 0.23 -1.96 18.18
CA VAL A 80 1.63 -1.54 18.01
C VAL A 80 2.08 -0.65 19.14
N THR A 81 1.29 0.34 19.53
CA THR A 81 1.64 1.23 20.66
C THR A 81 1.70 0.45 21.97
N ALA A 82 0.74 -0.44 22.22
CA ALA A 82 0.75 -1.30 23.41
C ALA A 82 1.98 -2.22 23.45
N LEU A 83 2.41 -2.77 22.31
CA LEU A 83 3.61 -3.60 22.25
C LEU A 83 4.91 -2.79 22.44
N LEU A 84 4.97 -1.57 21.90
CA LEU A 84 6.12 -0.68 22.08
C LEU A 84 6.30 -0.25 23.54
N GLU A 85 5.21 0.10 24.22
CA GLU A 85 5.21 0.47 25.63
C GLU A 85 5.56 -0.73 26.51
N LYS A 86 4.99 -1.90 26.22
CA LYS A 86 5.21 -3.12 27.01
C LYS A 86 6.65 -3.64 26.95
N HIS A 87 7.32 -3.52 25.80
CA HIS A 87 8.66 -4.08 25.61
C HIS A 87 9.81 -3.09 25.89
N ASN A 88 9.52 -1.86 26.32
CA ASN A 88 10.51 -0.78 26.54
C ASN A 88 11.53 -0.71 25.38
N VAL A 89 10.99 -0.61 24.16
CA VAL A 89 11.76 -0.70 22.92
C VAL A 89 12.79 0.42 22.85
N GLN A 90 14.07 0.07 22.69
CA GLN A 90 15.14 1.06 22.61
C GLN A 90 15.12 1.76 21.25
N ARG A 91 15.17 3.10 21.27
CA ARG A 91 15.29 3.89 20.04
C ARG A 91 16.75 4.05 19.65
N ILE A 92 17.11 3.46 18.51
CA ILE A 92 18.42 3.67 17.91
C ILE A 92 18.38 4.91 17.01
N PRO A 93 19.47 5.69 16.95
CA PRO A 93 19.51 6.85 16.09
C PRO A 93 19.68 6.41 14.61
N GLY A 94 19.01 7.12 13.70
CA GLY A 94 18.93 6.82 12.27
C GLY A 94 17.49 6.77 11.76
N VAL A 95 17.34 6.54 10.45
CA VAL A 95 16.04 6.42 9.77
C VAL A 95 15.83 4.98 9.30
N GLY A 96 14.74 4.35 9.76
CA GLY A 96 14.34 3.02 9.32
C GLY A 96 13.22 3.10 8.30
N ILE A 97 13.41 2.57 7.10
CA ILE A 97 12.39 2.51 6.05
C ILE A 97 11.94 1.06 5.87
N LEU A 98 10.69 0.74 6.22
CA LEU A 98 10.12 -0.59 6.00
C LEU A 98 9.28 -0.62 4.72
N TYR A 99 9.74 -1.37 3.71
CA TYR A 99 8.99 -1.58 2.48
C TYR A 99 7.86 -2.59 2.69
N SER A 100 6.65 -2.21 2.27
CA SER A 100 5.46 -3.05 2.33
C SER A 100 4.54 -2.83 1.13
N GLU A 101 3.90 -3.90 0.66
CA GLU A 101 2.91 -3.87 -0.42
C GLU A 101 1.53 -3.37 0.07
N LEU A 102 1.32 -3.30 1.39
CA LEU A 102 0.06 -2.91 2.01
C LEU A 102 -0.16 -1.39 1.99
N VAL A 103 -1.38 -1.00 1.62
CA VAL A 103 -1.83 0.41 1.57
C VAL A 103 -2.70 0.78 2.77
N GLN A 104 -2.94 -0.14 3.70
CA GLN A 104 -3.74 0.14 4.89
C GLN A 104 -3.15 -0.63 6.07
N GLY A 105 -3.06 0.04 7.21
CA GLY A 105 -2.47 -0.46 8.46
C GLY A 105 -0.97 -0.74 8.44
N ILE A 106 -0.49 -1.36 9.51
CA ILE A 106 0.92 -1.67 9.75
C ILE A 106 1.16 -3.13 9.36
N PRO A 107 2.16 -3.44 8.52
CA PRO A 107 2.44 -4.82 8.13
C PRO A 107 2.85 -5.65 9.36
N PRO A 108 2.37 -6.91 9.49
CA PRO A 108 2.66 -7.77 10.64
C PRO A 108 4.16 -8.08 10.80
N VAL A 109 4.92 -7.87 9.73
CA VAL A 109 6.39 -7.90 9.72
C VAL A 109 7.02 -7.03 10.79
N PHE A 110 6.43 -5.85 11.03
CA PHE A 110 6.96 -4.90 12.00
C PHE A 110 6.85 -5.44 13.43
N LEU A 111 5.69 -5.97 13.82
CA LEU A 111 5.50 -6.53 15.16
C LEU A 111 6.48 -7.66 15.43
N ARG A 112 6.57 -8.62 14.50
CA ARG A 112 7.46 -9.77 14.64
C ARG A 112 8.94 -9.35 14.70
N LEU A 113 9.30 -8.26 14.05
CA LEU A 113 10.63 -7.68 14.14
C LEU A 113 10.87 -7.11 15.55
N VAL A 114 9.95 -6.31 16.08
CA VAL A 114 10.06 -5.68 17.41
C VAL A 114 10.07 -6.72 18.53
N GLU A 115 9.28 -7.79 18.41
CA GLU A 115 9.28 -8.91 19.38
C GLU A 115 10.63 -9.63 19.44
N LYS A 116 11.27 -9.84 18.29
CA LYS A 116 12.57 -10.54 18.22
C LYS A 116 13.74 -9.62 18.50
N ILE A 117 13.62 -8.35 18.11
CA ILE A 117 14.65 -7.32 18.21
C ILE A 117 13.95 -6.07 18.77
N PRO A 118 14.02 -5.82 20.09
CA PRO A 118 13.35 -4.69 20.75
C PRO A 118 14.13 -3.38 20.51
N SER A 119 14.43 -3.08 19.25
CA SER A 119 15.01 -1.82 18.82
C SER A 119 14.33 -1.28 17.57
N VAL A 120 14.03 0.02 17.59
CA VAL A 120 13.38 0.72 16.47
C VAL A 120 14.15 2.01 16.20
N HIS A 121 14.18 2.44 14.94
CA HIS A 121 14.84 3.68 14.57
C HIS A 121 14.10 4.90 15.13
N SER A 122 14.83 5.97 15.41
CA SER A 122 14.26 7.21 15.96
C SER A 122 13.19 7.81 15.06
N ILE A 123 13.37 7.68 13.74
CA ILE A 123 12.34 7.96 12.72
C ILE A 123 12.07 6.68 11.95
N PHE A 124 10.82 6.25 11.93
CA PHE A 124 10.42 5.03 11.23
C PHE A 124 9.40 5.34 10.14
N LEU A 125 9.64 4.83 8.93
CA LEU A 125 8.87 5.11 7.74
C LEU A 125 8.32 3.81 7.15
N PHE A 126 7.01 3.63 7.19
CA PHE A 126 6.31 2.57 6.46
C PHE A 126 6.12 3.00 5.01
N MET A 127 6.90 2.42 4.10
CA MET A 127 6.93 2.80 2.70
C MET A 127 6.18 1.80 1.83
N SER A 128 5.21 2.30 1.06
CA SER A 128 4.48 1.50 0.07
C SER A 128 4.61 2.10 -1.32
N ILE A 129 5.03 1.30 -2.29
CA ILE A 129 5.24 1.74 -3.67
C ILE A 129 4.03 1.33 -4.51
N LYS A 130 3.46 2.29 -5.23
CA LYS A 130 2.35 2.07 -6.16
C LYS A 130 2.68 2.62 -7.53
N HIS A 131 2.54 1.75 -8.54
CA HIS A 131 2.63 2.14 -9.93
C HIS A 131 1.25 2.59 -10.43
N LEU A 132 1.18 3.79 -10.98
CA LEU A 132 -0.03 4.34 -11.59
C LEU A 132 0.02 4.20 -13.11
N PRO A 133 -1.14 4.12 -13.80
CA PRO A 133 -1.21 4.00 -15.25
C PRO A 133 -0.98 5.36 -15.97
N ILE A 134 -0.04 6.16 -15.46
CA ILE A 134 0.36 7.46 -16.02
C ILE A 134 1.88 7.46 -16.25
N PRO A 135 2.40 8.19 -17.25
CA PRO A 135 3.82 8.13 -17.60
C PRO A 135 4.71 8.63 -16.47
N HIS A 136 4.40 9.81 -15.93
CA HIS A 136 5.18 10.48 -14.90
C HIS A 136 4.23 11.07 -13.85
N VAL A 137 4.58 10.89 -12.58
CA VAL A 137 3.87 11.50 -11.44
C VAL A 137 4.59 12.79 -11.04
N ALA A 138 3.83 13.85 -10.76
CA ALA A 138 4.40 15.12 -10.30
C ALA A 138 5.14 14.92 -8.96
N PRO A 139 6.31 15.57 -8.73
CA PRO A 139 7.10 15.37 -7.51
C PRO A 139 6.35 15.68 -6.20
N VAL A 140 5.33 16.53 -6.25
CA VAL A 140 4.49 16.91 -5.09
C VAL A 140 3.53 15.79 -4.70
N GLU A 141 2.99 15.08 -5.69
CA GLU A 141 2.03 13.99 -5.46
C GLU A 141 2.71 12.61 -5.35
N ARG A 142 4.03 12.57 -5.63
CA ARG A 142 4.83 11.35 -5.60
C ARG A 142 4.90 10.74 -4.21
N PHE A 143 5.04 11.55 -3.16
CA PHE A 143 5.15 11.05 -1.79
C PHE A 143 3.98 11.56 -0.95
N VAL A 144 3.07 10.66 -0.61
CA VAL A 144 1.93 10.99 0.26
C VAL A 144 2.22 10.48 1.67
N PHE A 145 2.42 11.41 2.60
CA PHE A 145 2.69 11.11 4.00
C PHE A 145 1.42 11.10 4.84
N ARG A 146 1.42 10.26 5.88
CA ARG A 146 0.46 10.27 6.99
C ARG A 146 1.20 9.90 8.27
N GLN A 147 0.87 10.57 9.37
CA GLN A 147 1.36 10.18 10.68
C GLN A 147 0.67 8.89 11.15
N VAL A 148 1.42 7.99 11.79
CA VAL A 148 0.92 6.73 12.33
C VAL A 148 1.14 6.71 13.84
N GLY A 149 0.06 6.61 14.60
CA GLY A 149 0.11 6.64 16.06
C GLY A 149 0.39 8.03 16.64
N PRO A 150 0.65 8.11 17.96
CA PRO A 150 0.95 9.37 18.64
C PRO A 150 2.24 10.03 18.12
N ARG A 151 2.30 11.37 18.16
CA ARG A 151 3.44 12.17 17.66
C ARG A 151 4.78 11.77 18.25
N GLU A 152 4.78 11.38 19.51
CA GLU A 152 5.94 10.91 20.26
C GLU A 152 6.63 9.72 19.60
N HIS A 153 5.85 8.89 18.89
CA HIS A 153 6.38 7.69 18.29
C HIS A 153 7.19 7.97 17.00
N ARG A 154 7.05 9.14 16.37
CA ARG A 154 7.73 9.55 15.13
C ARG A 154 7.69 8.47 14.04
N MET A 155 6.56 7.79 13.95
CA MET A 155 6.27 6.80 12.93
C MET A 155 5.43 7.45 11.85
N PHE A 156 5.90 7.35 10.61
CA PHE A 156 5.25 7.94 9.47
C PHE A 156 4.98 6.86 8.44
N ARG A 157 3.92 7.07 7.67
CA ARG A 157 3.57 6.23 6.54
C ARG A 157 3.70 7.05 5.28
N CYS A 158 4.41 6.50 4.30
CA CYS A 158 4.64 7.12 3.01
C CYS A 158 4.16 6.19 1.89
N VAL A 159 3.28 6.70 1.03
CA VAL A 159 2.92 6.02 -0.22
C VAL A 159 3.65 6.71 -1.36
N ALA A 160 4.62 6.02 -1.94
CA ALA A 160 5.39 6.48 -3.08
C ALA A 160 4.69 6.07 -4.39
N ARG A 161 4.28 7.05 -5.19
CA ARG A 161 3.54 6.89 -6.44
C ARG A 161 4.48 7.07 -7.62
N TYR A 162 4.62 6.05 -8.44
CA TYR A 162 5.46 6.05 -9.64
C TYR A 162 4.62 5.87 -10.89
N GLY A 163 4.93 6.61 -11.94
CA GLY A 163 4.42 6.36 -13.28
C GLY A 163 5.10 5.16 -13.94
N TYR A 164 4.57 4.70 -15.07
CA TYR A 164 5.17 3.59 -15.81
C TYR A 164 6.48 3.96 -16.52
N SER A 165 6.73 5.26 -16.75
CA SER A 165 7.98 5.78 -17.34
C SER A 165 8.89 6.44 -16.31
N ASP A 166 8.50 6.48 -15.03
CA ASP A 166 9.36 7.00 -13.98
C ASP A 166 10.54 6.04 -13.73
N GLY A 167 11.75 6.57 -13.82
CA GLY A 167 12.98 5.83 -13.56
C GLY A 167 13.17 5.53 -12.07
N VAL A 168 13.88 4.45 -11.78
CA VAL A 168 14.35 4.16 -10.41
C VAL A 168 15.49 5.12 -10.08
N GLU A 169 15.27 5.99 -9.10
CA GLU A 169 16.25 6.98 -8.67
C GLU A 169 17.38 6.35 -7.86
N ASP A 170 18.55 7.00 -7.84
CA ASP A 170 19.63 6.62 -6.95
C ASP A 170 19.18 6.75 -5.48
N SER A 171 19.59 5.80 -4.65
CA SER A 171 19.19 5.71 -3.25
C SER A 171 19.48 6.98 -2.43
N GLY A 172 20.59 7.65 -2.72
CA GLY A 172 20.96 8.91 -2.05
C GLY A 172 20.04 10.07 -2.44
N GLN A 173 19.62 10.15 -3.71
CA GLN A 173 18.68 11.17 -4.17
C GLN A 173 17.28 10.90 -3.62
N PHE A 174 16.88 9.63 -3.65
CA PHE A 174 15.61 9.18 -3.07
C PHE A 174 15.48 9.57 -1.60
N ALA A 175 16.51 9.28 -0.79
CA ALA A 175 16.51 9.61 0.64
C ALA A 175 16.42 11.12 0.89
N ARG A 176 17.09 11.95 0.08
CA ARG A 176 17.01 13.42 0.15
C ARG A 176 15.61 13.92 -0.17
N PHE A 177 15.02 13.47 -1.29
CA PHE A 177 13.65 13.84 -1.66
C PHE A 177 12.62 13.40 -0.61
N LEU A 178 12.82 12.22 -0.03
CA LEU A 178 11.99 11.72 1.06
C LEU A 178 12.11 12.63 2.30
N ALA A 179 13.32 13.03 2.67
CA ALA A 179 13.57 13.93 3.80
C ALA A 179 12.90 15.30 3.60
N GLU A 180 13.08 15.91 2.43
CA GLU A 180 12.48 17.21 2.10
C GLU A 180 10.96 17.16 2.17
N ARG A 181 10.35 16.11 1.60
CA ARG A 181 8.89 15.94 1.62
C ARG A 181 8.35 15.63 3.02
N LEU A 182 9.08 14.87 3.82
CA LEU A 182 8.70 14.61 5.21
C LEU A 182 8.69 15.92 6.03
N LYS A 183 9.68 16.80 5.82
CA LYS A 183 9.72 18.11 6.48
C LYS A 183 8.54 18.99 6.08
N MET A 184 8.22 19.05 4.78
CA MET A 184 7.06 19.80 4.28
C MET A 184 5.76 19.27 4.90
N PHE A 185 5.61 17.95 5.00
CA PHE A 185 4.43 17.34 5.63
C PHE A 185 4.28 17.76 7.10
N ILE A 186 5.37 17.84 7.87
CA ILE A 186 5.32 18.25 9.28
C ILE A 186 4.94 19.73 9.43
N GLU A 187 5.40 20.59 8.51
CA GLU A 187 4.95 21.99 8.48
C GLU A 187 3.45 22.10 8.24
N ASP A 188 2.96 21.40 7.21
CA ASP A 188 1.54 21.42 6.84
C ASP A 188 0.67 20.87 7.97
N GLU A 189 1.02 19.70 8.52
CA GLU A 189 0.23 19.08 9.61
C GLU A 189 0.14 19.97 10.84
N ASN A 190 1.24 20.67 11.18
CA ASN A 190 1.24 21.63 12.28
C ASN A 190 0.45 22.90 11.98
N ALA A 191 0.46 23.40 10.75
CA ALA A 191 -0.39 24.50 10.33
C ALA A 191 -1.89 24.14 10.49
N PHE A 192 -2.29 22.93 10.09
CA PHE A 192 -3.66 22.45 10.27
C PHE A 192 -4.04 22.17 11.74
N ALA A 193 -3.08 21.79 12.59
CA ALA A 193 -3.32 21.58 14.02
C ALA A 193 -3.64 22.90 14.74
N VAL A 194 -3.03 24.02 14.32
CA VAL A 194 -3.28 25.36 14.88
C VAL A 194 -4.68 25.90 14.50
N GLU A 195 -5.28 25.41 13.41
CA GLU A 195 -6.61 25.84 12.94
C GLU A 195 -7.79 25.08 13.56
N LYS A 196 -7.57 24.02 14.34
CA LYS A 196 -8.64 23.37 15.13
C LYS A 196 -8.81 24.11 16.46
N PRO A 197 -9.87 24.91 16.68
CA PRO A 197 -10.15 25.40 18.02
C PRO A 197 -10.60 24.23 18.89
N GLU A 198 -9.85 23.99 19.96
CA GLU A 198 -10.30 23.25 21.13
C GLU A 198 -11.55 23.94 21.69
N ASN A 199 -12.72 23.45 21.34
CA ASN A 199 -13.95 23.66 22.09
C ASN A 199 -14.53 22.28 22.37
N GLU A 200 -13.99 21.60 23.38
CA GLU A 200 -14.70 20.59 24.14
C GLU A 200 -13.90 20.24 25.39
N ASP A 201 -14.16 20.98 26.47
CA ASP A 201 -14.09 20.51 27.85
C ASP A 201 -15.14 21.34 28.63
N THR A 202 -16.17 20.71 29.22
CA THR A 202 -16.15 20.19 30.60
C THR A 202 -17.51 19.53 30.99
N ASP A 203 -17.40 18.44 31.76
CA ASP A 203 -18.32 17.88 32.78
C ASP A 203 -19.51 16.95 32.42
N SER A 204 -19.47 15.77 33.03
CA SER A 204 -20.59 14.86 33.35
C SER A 204 -20.96 15.00 34.84
N PRO A 205 -22.05 14.41 35.42
CA PRO A 205 -23.16 13.64 34.84
C PRO A 205 -24.58 14.08 35.34
N SER A 206 -25.63 13.51 34.71
CA SER A 206 -26.98 13.15 35.25
C SER A 206 -28.21 13.72 34.53
N GLY A 207 -29.22 12.86 34.33
CA GLY A 207 -30.63 13.27 34.22
C GLY A 207 -31.31 13.15 32.85
N VAL A 208 -32.13 12.11 32.71
CA VAL A 208 -33.12 11.81 31.66
C VAL A 208 -34.02 13.02 31.29
N SER A 209 -34.28 13.29 29.99
CA SER A 209 -35.62 13.16 29.36
C SER A 209 -35.66 13.63 27.89
N GLU A 210 -36.68 13.11 27.21
CA GLU A 210 -36.99 13.07 25.77
C GLU A 210 -37.33 14.41 25.10
N GLY A 211 -37.28 14.44 23.76
CA GLY A 211 -38.28 15.19 22.97
C GLY A 211 -37.82 16.03 21.77
N GLN A 212 -37.96 15.43 20.58
CA GLN A 212 -38.47 16.03 19.33
C GLN A 212 -37.63 16.98 18.43
N THR A 213 -37.62 16.55 17.15
CA THR A 213 -37.76 17.30 15.88
C THR A 213 -36.55 18.02 15.22
N LYS A 214 -36.00 17.30 14.22
CA LYS A 214 -35.56 17.72 12.86
C LYS A 214 -36.35 18.91 12.24
N PRO A 215 -35.99 19.48 11.06
CA PRO A 215 -34.69 19.54 10.32
C PRO A 215 -34.40 20.90 9.58
N ARG A 216 -33.28 20.95 8.83
CA ARG A 216 -33.19 21.37 7.39
C ARG A 216 -32.62 22.76 7.01
N LYS A 217 -31.43 22.68 6.37
CA LYS A 217 -30.92 23.33 5.12
C LYS A 217 -30.92 24.85 4.92
N SER A 218 -29.90 25.22 4.11
CA SER A 218 -29.83 26.30 3.11
C SER A 218 -29.20 27.59 3.66
N ALA A 219 -27.94 27.89 3.33
CA ALA A 219 -27.42 28.39 2.05
C ALA A 219 -27.56 29.92 1.88
N ARG A 220 -26.42 30.50 1.49
CA ARG A 220 -26.24 31.65 0.59
C ARG A 220 -26.15 33.05 1.23
N SER A 221 -24.97 33.66 1.00
CA SER A 221 -24.69 35.09 0.74
C SER A 221 -25.16 36.10 1.81
N VAL A 222 -24.37 37.10 2.19
CA VAL A 222 -24.04 38.26 1.35
C VAL A 222 -22.90 39.02 2.04
N HIS A 223 -21.98 39.46 1.20
CA HIS A 223 -20.91 40.40 1.46
C HIS A 223 -21.41 41.72 2.09
N SER A 224 -20.77 42.18 3.16
CA SER A 224 -20.80 43.57 3.57
C SER A 224 -19.41 43.93 4.07
N GLU A 225 -18.72 44.77 3.29
CA GLU A 225 -17.55 45.52 3.73
C GLU A 225 -17.96 46.43 4.89
N GLU A 226 -17.39 46.18 6.07
CA GLU A 226 -17.33 47.19 7.11
C GLU A 226 -15.91 47.23 7.66
N VAL A 227 -15.29 48.39 7.45
CA VAL A 227 -13.98 48.77 7.95
C VAL A 227 -14.07 48.84 9.48
N ILE A 228 -13.43 47.88 10.15
CA ILE A 228 -13.23 47.91 11.60
C ILE A 228 -11.73 47.73 11.85
N GLU A 229 -11.14 48.73 12.50
CA GLU A 229 -9.75 48.81 12.92
C GLU A 229 -9.28 47.53 13.63
N PRO A 230 -8.03 47.08 13.44
CA PRO A 230 -7.56 45.86 14.10
C PRO A 230 -7.35 46.14 15.59
N PRO A 231 -8.03 45.41 16.51
CA PRO A 231 -7.55 45.37 17.87
C PRO A 231 -6.23 44.59 17.88
N MET A 232 -5.17 45.20 18.41
CA MET A 232 -3.89 44.55 18.67
C MET A 232 -4.09 43.35 19.58
N ASN A 233 -4.26 42.16 18.98
CA ASN A 233 -4.32 40.91 19.71
C ASN A 233 -2.90 40.31 19.78
N ASN A 234 -2.10 40.82 20.72
CA ASN A 234 -0.73 40.33 21.00
C ASN A 234 -0.69 38.89 21.55
N HIS A 235 -1.83 38.21 21.67
CA HIS A 235 -1.90 36.81 22.10
C HIS A 235 -1.77 35.78 20.98
N VAL A 236 -1.95 36.16 19.71
CA VAL A 236 -1.80 35.23 18.56
C VAL A 236 -0.33 34.99 18.21
N GLY A 237 0.54 35.99 18.38
CA GLY A 237 1.96 35.89 18.04
C GLY A 237 2.78 34.96 18.95
N ARG A 238 2.34 34.77 20.21
CA ARG A 238 3.10 34.01 21.21
C ARG A 238 2.86 32.49 21.15
N ILE A 239 1.70 32.07 20.64
CA ILE A 239 1.39 30.65 20.36
C ILE A 239 2.10 30.22 19.07
N SER A 240 2.12 31.08 18.05
CA SER A 240 2.83 30.86 16.79
C SER A 240 4.35 30.71 16.97
N SER A 241 4.99 31.49 17.85
CA SER A 241 6.44 31.40 18.04
C SER A 241 6.89 30.08 18.66
N TYR A 242 6.09 29.51 19.57
CA TYR A 242 6.41 28.24 20.22
C TYR A 242 6.25 27.07 19.24
N SER A 243 5.16 27.06 18.46
CA SER A 243 4.93 26.04 17.43
C SER A 243 5.98 26.11 16.32
N LEU A 244 6.40 27.30 15.89
CA LEU A 244 7.45 27.47 14.88
C LEU A 244 8.82 26.99 15.36
N GLN A 245 9.16 27.24 16.64
CA GLN A 245 10.40 26.72 17.22
C GLN A 245 10.40 25.19 17.28
N THR A 246 9.29 24.57 17.72
CA THR A 246 9.17 23.11 17.75
C THR A 246 9.26 22.48 16.34
N ILE A 247 8.68 23.12 15.32
CA ILE A 247 8.78 22.66 13.92
C ILE A 247 10.24 22.67 13.46
N GLU A 248 10.96 23.76 13.73
CA GLU A 248 12.34 23.89 13.30
C GLU A 248 13.26 22.88 14.00
N GLU A 249 13.01 22.60 15.28
CA GLU A 249 13.68 21.54 16.03
C GLU A 249 13.40 20.15 15.45
N GLU A 250 12.13 19.84 15.08
CA GLU A 250 11.79 18.57 14.45
C GLU A 250 12.44 18.41 13.08
N LYS A 251 12.50 19.48 12.27
CA LYS A 251 13.21 19.47 10.99
C LYS A 251 14.70 19.23 11.14
N GLN A 252 15.33 19.88 12.12
CA GLN A 252 16.75 19.70 12.41
C GLN A 252 17.03 18.28 12.92
N LEU A 253 16.12 17.70 13.71
CA LEU A 253 16.21 16.31 14.12
C LEU A 253 16.13 15.37 12.92
N ILE A 254 15.20 15.58 11.99
CA ILE A 254 15.12 14.77 10.76
C ILE A 254 16.41 14.84 9.97
N ASP A 255 17.01 16.02 9.81
CA ASP A 255 18.31 16.16 9.15
C ASP A 255 19.43 15.45 9.89
N ALA A 256 19.46 15.56 11.22
CA ALA A 256 20.45 14.89 12.04
C ALA A 256 20.34 13.37 11.90
N GLU A 257 19.13 12.82 12.02
CA GLU A 257 18.89 11.38 11.92
C GLU A 257 19.12 10.84 10.50
N MET A 258 18.77 11.61 9.46
CA MET A 258 19.07 11.25 8.06
C MET A 258 20.57 11.23 7.78
N LYS A 259 21.35 12.14 8.39
CA LYS A 259 22.83 12.16 8.29
C LYS A 259 23.50 10.96 8.98
N ARG A 260 22.87 10.39 10.02
CA ARG A 260 23.40 9.21 10.73
C ARG A 260 23.26 7.93 9.91
N GLY A 261 22.34 7.90 8.94
CA GLY A 261 22.20 6.81 7.98
C GLY A 261 20.75 6.33 7.84
N VAL A 262 20.49 5.69 6.70
CA VAL A 262 19.19 5.10 6.37
C VAL A 262 19.33 3.59 6.30
N VAL A 263 18.48 2.88 7.01
CA VAL A 263 18.39 1.42 6.95
C VAL A 263 17.10 1.04 6.26
N TYR A 264 17.22 0.23 5.22
CA TYR A 264 16.10 -0.25 4.44
C TYR A 264 15.72 -1.66 4.91
N LEU A 265 14.54 -1.79 5.49
CA LEU A 265 13.97 -3.05 5.91
C LEU A 265 13.02 -3.57 4.83
N MET A 266 13.22 -4.82 4.42
CA MET A 266 12.36 -5.47 3.43
C MET A 266 11.80 -6.77 4.00
N GLY A 267 10.47 -6.85 4.10
CA GLY A 267 9.78 -8.08 4.46
C GLY A 267 9.84 -9.08 3.31
N SER A 268 10.42 -10.24 3.54
CA SER A 268 10.35 -11.38 2.63
C SER A 268 9.40 -12.43 3.20
N ALA A 269 8.17 -12.44 2.70
CA ALA A 269 7.19 -13.47 3.00
C ALA A 269 7.50 -14.77 2.26
N ASN A 270 7.80 -15.82 3.01
CA ASN A 270 7.78 -17.21 2.57
C ASN A 270 6.38 -17.76 2.84
N VAL A 271 5.82 -18.44 1.85
CA VAL A 271 4.47 -18.99 1.93
C VAL A 271 4.61 -20.51 1.97
N ILE A 272 4.07 -21.13 3.01
CA ILE A 272 4.09 -22.58 3.23
C ILE A 272 2.64 -23.05 3.36
N ALA A 273 2.34 -24.25 2.88
CA ALA A 273 1.01 -24.83 3.05
C ALA A 273 0.77 -25.24 4.52
N GLY A 274 -0.43 -24.93 5.06
CA GLY A 274 -0.78 -25.36 6.42
C GLY A 274 -0.78 -26.88 6.62
N PRO A 275 -0.57 -27.38 7.86
CA PRO A 275 -0.38 -28.80 8.15
C PRO A 275 -1.60 -29.70 7.83
N GLU A 276 -2.81 -29.12 7.72
CA GLU A 276 -4.05 -29.82 7.36
C GLU A 276 -4.46 -29.63 5.89
N SER A 277 -3.58 -29.05 5.07
CA SER A 277 -3.90 -28.78 3.67
C SER A 277 -3.89 -30.05 2.80
N PRO A 278 -4.70 -30.10 1.72
CA PRO A 278 -4.67 -31.24 0.81
C PRO A 278 -3.28 -31.37 0.16
N THR A 279 -2.84 -32.61 -0.08
CA THR A 279 -1.50 -32.92 -0.63
C THR A 279 -1.18 -32.18 -1.92
N LEU A 280 -2.18 -31.96 -2.77
CA LEU A 280 -2.02 -31.16 -3.99
C LEU A 280 -1.65 -29.70 -3.70
N LYS A 281 -2.24 -29.09 -2.65
CA LYS A 281 -1.89 -27.72 -2.23
C LYS A 281 -0.47 -27.67 -1.69
N VAL A 282 -0.05 -28.66 -0.90
CA VAL A 282 1.34 -28.78 -0.42
C VAL A 282 2.32 -28.84 -1.59
N VAL A 283 2.08 -29.71 -2.58
CA VAL A 283 2.94 -29.82 -3.77
C VAL A 283 3.03 -28.50 -4.54
N VAL A 284 1.89 -27.84 -4.75
CA VAL A 284 1.81 -26.59 -5.50
C VAL A 284 2.52 -25.44 -4.77
N VAL A 285 2.30 -25.29 -3.46
CA VAL A 285 2.85 -24.17 -2.68
C VAL A 285 4.33 -24.42 -2.34
N ASP A 286 4.65 -25.56 -1.73
CA ASP A 286 5.98 -25.77 -1.15
C ASP A 286 7.04 -26.09 -2.22
N TYR A 287 6.65 -26.75 -3.30
CA TYR A 287 7.58 -27.14 -4.37
C TYR A 287 7.48 -26.24 -5.59
N VAL A 288 6.31 -26.20 -6.25
CA VAL A 288 6.16 -25.49 -7.54
C VAL A 288 6.35 -23.98 -7.35
N TYR A 289 5.66 -23.37 -6.40
CA TYR A 289 5.81 -21.93 -6.15
C TYR A 289 7.19 -21.57 -5.60
N SER A 290 7.73 -22.32 -4.64
CA SER A 290 9.10 -22.09 -4.14
C SER A 290 10.15 -22.18 -5.25
N PHE A 291 10.02 -23.16 -6.15
CA PHE A 291 10.90 -23.28 -7.32
C PHE A 291 10.74 -22.09 -8.27
N LEU A 292 9.50 -21.72 -8.61
CA LEU A 292 9.23 -20.56 -9.46
C LEU A 292 9.82 -19.29 -8.86
N ARG A 293 9.58 -19.04 -7.57
CA ARG A 293 10.09 -17.88 -6.85
C ARG A 293 11.61 -17.83 -6.85
N ARG A 294 12.28 -18.97 -6.64
CA ARG A 294 13.75 -19.03 -6.64
C ARG A 294 14.36 -18.75 -8.02
N ASN A 295 13.69 -19.14 -9.10
CA ASN A 295 14.20 -18.98 -10.47
C ASN A 295 13.75 -17.68 -11.16
N LEU A 296 12.59 -17.12 -10.81
CA LEU A 296 12.00 -15.97 -11.50
C LEU A 296 12.06 -14.66 -10.68
N ALA A 297 12.10 -14.73 -9.36
CA ALA A 297 11.88 -13.57 -8.50
C ALA A 297 13.15 -12.81 -8.08
N GLU A 298 14.17 -12.76 -8.95
CA GLU A 298 15.26 -11.78 -8.80
C GLU A 298 14.79 -10.32 -9.04
N GLY A 299 13.51 -10.12 -9.35
CA GLY A 299 12.88 -8.84 -9.67
C GLY A 299 12.82 -7.80 -8.55
N HIS A 300 13.25 -8.10 -7.31
CA HIS A 300 13.26 -7.10 -6.22
C HIS A 300 14.33 -6.00 -6.36
N LYS A 301 15.01 -5.91 -7.51
CA LYS A 301 15.89 -4.77 -7.89
C LYS A 301 15.10 -3.48 -8.21
N VAL A 302 13.79 -3.40 -7.93
CA VAL A 302 12.94 -2.25 -8.26
C VAL A 302 13.36 -0.96 -7.55
N LEU A 303 14.10 -1.06 -6.44
CA LEU A 303 14.79 0.09 -5.86
C LEU A 303 16.28 -0.23 -5.83
N SER A 304 17.09 0.66 -6.39
CA SER A 304 18.57 0.67 -6.35
C SER A 304 19.09 0.89 -4.92
N ILE A 305 18.63 0.06 -3.98
CA ILE A 305 18.98 0.12 -2.57
C ILE A 305 20.40 -0.43 -2.40
N PRO A 306 21.29 0.29 -1.70
CA PRO A 306 22.62 -0.18 -1.37
C PRO A 306 22.55 -1.47 -0.55
N LYS A 307 23.28 -2.52 -0.97
CA LYS A 307 23.21 -3.84 -0.35
C LYS A 307 23.66 -3.84 1.11
N ASP A 308 24.56 -2.94 1.45
CA ASP A 308 25.10 -2.66 2.79
C ASP A 308 24.07 -2.05 3.75
N GLN A 309 23.00 -1.44 3.22
CA GLN A 309 21.95 -0.79 4.02
C GLN A 309 20.63 -1.58 4.02
N LEU A 310 20.59 -2.74 3.35
CA LEU A 310 19.38 -3.55 3.19
C LEU A 310 19.33 -4.68 4.23
N LEU A 311 18.34 -4.62 5.11
CA LEU A 311 17.99 -5.70 6.03
C LEU A 311 16.77 -6.45 5.52
N LYS A 312 16.96 -7.73 5.16
CA LYS A 312 15.84 -8.61 4.77
C LYS A 312 15.30 -9.37 5.98
N VAL A 313 14.04 -9.15 6.30
CA VAL A 313 13.34 -9.84 7.39
C VAL A 313 12.48 -10.94 6.79
N GLY A 314 12.87 -12.19 7.00
CA GLY A 314 12.15 -13.36 6.52
C GLY A 314 10.97 -13.72 7.44
N ILE A 315 9.79 -13.91 6.86
CA ILE A 315 8.57 -14.27 7.59
C ILE A 315 7.92 -15.43 6.90
N THR A 316 7.47 -16.41 7.67
CA THR A 316 6.70 -17.53 7.16
C THR A 316 5.22 -17.27 7.40
N TYR A 317 4.44 -17.32 6.32
CA TYR A 317 2.99 -17.38 6.34
C TYR A 317 2.56 -18.82 6.04
N GLU A 318 1.65 -19.32 6.85
CA GLU A 318 1.04 -20.63 6.66
C GLU A 318 -0.35 -20.39 6.06
N ILE A 319 -0.58 -20.88 4.82
CA ILE A 319 -1.82 -20.65 4.07
C ILE A 319 -2.63 -21.91 3.80
#